data_AF-A0A517SZZ1-F1
#
_entry.id   AF-A0A517SZZ1-F1
#
_cell.length_a   1.000
_cell.length_b   1.000
_cell.length_c   1.000
_cell.angle_alpha   90.00
_cell.angle_beta   90.00
_cell.angle_gamma   90.00
#
_symmetry.space_group_name_H-M   'P 1'
#
loop_
_entity.id
_entity.type
_entity.pdbx_description
1 polymer ?
#
loop_
_entity_poly.entity_id
_entity_poly.type
_entity_poly.pdbx_seq_one_letter_code
_entity_poly.pdbx_strand_id
1 'polypeptide(L)'
;MLSEIDAPRFNDLPLSYRMSQHGMLTAITTVLFSWSFLGKNWPDLVKLGLIVAVIGFVFFALCLSAYVVLRYPYLSLVDTRDGDVFKRQFKSRFLSRVTKFLGLGVVGLLFFAVVVAGLSDGIKNPGQAVLTIYVSLLFAFLLFLCFRHSDQRYPAVSTFIRSTLGLGIVLAPLFIPILILGNWRCNRLLDAEVRRQQQLWSPAFESDAL
;
A
#
# COMPACT_ATOMS: atom_id res chain seq x y z
N MET A 1 11.71 -3.49 -22.30
CA MET A 1 11.07 -4.74 -21.84
C MET A 1 12.19 -5.71 -21.59
N LEU A 2 12.55 -5.98 -20.33
CA LEU A 2 13.41 -7.11 -20.01
C LEU A 2 12.66 -8.38 -20.44
N SER A 3 13.38 -9.34 -21.03
CA SER A 3 12.78 -10.61 -21.41
C SER A 3 12.14 -11.25 -20.17
N GLU A 4 10.99 -11.92 -20.33
CA GLU A 4 10.26 -12.57 -19.23
C GLU A 4 11.11 -13.63 -18.48
N ILE A 5 12.27 -13.97 -19.04
CA ILE A 5 13.29 -14.90 -18.54
C ILE A 5 14.18 -14.25 -17.47
N ASP A 6 14.41 -12.93 -17.53
CA ASP A 6 15.31 -12.20 -16.60
C ASP A 6 14.58 -11.59 -15.39
N ALA A 7 13.25 -11.71 -15.33
CA ALA A 7 12.47 -11.16 -14.22
C ALA A 7 12.66 -12.01 -12.95
N PRO A 8 12.95 -11.40 -11.78
CA PRO A 8 13.14 -12.13 -10.54
C PRO A 8 11.87 -12.87 -10.12
N ARG A 9 12.02 -13.99 -9.42
CA ARG A 9 10.89 -14.68 -8.78
C ARG A 9 10.47 -13.91 -7.53
N PHE A 10 9.24 -14.11 -7.09
CA PHE A 10 8.76 -13.50 -5.84
C PHE A 10 9.65 -13.86 -4.64
N ASN A 11 10.17 -15.09 -4.60
CA ASN A 11 11.06 -15.56 -3.56
C ASN A 11 12.43 -14.86 -3.53
N ASP A 12 12.81 -14.18 -4.61
CA ASP A 12 14.06 -13.43 -4.70
C ASP A 12 13.90 -12.01 -4.15
N LEU A 13 12.65 -11.57 -3.89
CA LEU A 13 12.38 -10.27 -3.29
C LEU A 13 12.78 -10.23 -1.80
N PRO A 14 13.05 -9.02 -1.25
CA PRO A 14 13.43 -8.85 0.15
C PRO A 14 12.46 -9.55 1.10
N LEU A 15 13.00 -10.25 2.09
CA LEU A 15 12.22 -11.02 3.06
C LEU A 15 11.17 -10.14 3.77
N SER A 16 11.50 -8.89 4.09
CA SER A 16 10.57 -7.95 4.72
C SER A 16 9.33 -7.65 3.86
N TYR A 17 9.49 -7.61 2.53
CA TYR A 17 8.36 -7.41 1.61
C TYR A 17 7.45 -8.63 1.55
N ARG A 18 8.05 -9.83 1.46
CA ARG A 18 7.32 -11.09 1.48
C ARG A 18 6.57 -11.29 2.79
N MET A 19 7.24 -11.07 3.93
CA MET A 19 6.62 -11.21 5.25
C MET A 19 5.49 -10.20 5.46
N SER A 20 5.59 -8.98 4.93
CA SER A 20 4.50 -7.99 4.99
C SER A 20 3.25 -8.49 4.24
N GLN A 21 3.42 -9.00 3.01
CA GLN A 21 2.31 -9.56 2.23
C GLN A 21 1.71 -10.82 2.88
N HIS A 22 2.55 -11.75 3.35
CA HIS A 22 2.08 -12.96 4.02
C HIS A 22 1.41 -12.66 5.36
N GLY A 23 1.94 -11.72 6.14
CA GLY A 23 1.32 -11.27 7.39
C GLY A 23 -0.06 -10.66 7.16
N MET A 24 -0.19 -9.83 6.13
CA MET A 24 -1.48 -9.24 5.77
C MET A 24 -2.48 -10.29 5.26
N LEU A 25 -2.02 -11.25 4.44
CA LEU A 25 -2.86 -12.37 3.99
C LEU A 25 -3.31 -13.24 5.17
N THR A 26 -2.42 -13.48 6.14
CA THR A 26 -2.73 -14.24 7.36
C THR A 26 -3.78 -13.50 8.19
N ALA A 27 -3.67 -12.18 8.33
CA ALA A 27 -4.68 -11.38 9.00
C ALA A 27 -6.05 -11.47 8.30
N ILE A 28 -6.09 -11.29 6.97
CA ILE A 28 -7.33 -11.39 6.19
C ILE A 28 -7.96 -12.77 6.34
N THR A 29 -7.18 -13.83 6.14
CA THR A 29 -7.67 -15.22 6.25
C THR A 29 -8.13 -15.54 7.66
N THR A 30 -7.42 -15.05 8.69
CA THR A 30 -7.85 -15.19 10.08
C THR A 30 -9.20 -14.51 10.31
N VAL A 31 -9.40 -13.28 9.82
CA VAL A 31 -10.69 -12.58 9.95
C VAL A 31 -11.82 -13.32 9.23
N LEU A 32 -11.60 -13.75 7.98
CA LEU A 32 -12.61 -14.47 7.19
C LEU A 32 -12.96 -15.81 7.84
N PHE A 33 -11.96 -16.56 8.30
CA PHE A 33 -12.16 -17.81 9.01
C PHE A 33 -12.89 -17.57 10.33
N SER A 34 -12.52 -16.53 11.07
CA SER A 34 -13.18 -16.16 12.33
C SER A 34 -14.64 -15.80 12.12
N TRP A 35 -14.99 -15.11 11.03
CA TRP A 35 -16.38 -14.80 10.67
C TRP A 35 -17.20 -16.08 10.47
N SER A 36 -16.63 -17.08 9.82
CA SER A 36 -17.27 -18.40 9.67
C SER A 36 -17.47 -19.14 10.99
N PHE A 37 -16.73 -18.78 12.04
CA PHE A 37 -16.77 -19.41 13.37
C PHE A 37 -17.46 -18.56 14.45
N LEU A 38 -17.74 -17.28 14.17
CA LEU A 38 -18.43 -16.33 15.06
C LEU A 38 -19.90 -16.69 15.33
N GLY A 39 -20.47 -17.63 14.57
CA GLY A 39 -21.78 -18.24 14.87
C GLY A 39 -21.76 -19.28 16.00
N LYS A 40 -20.58 -19.70 16.49
CA LYS A 40 -20.43 -20.62 17.63
C LYS A 40 -20.25 -19.81 18.92
N ASN A 41 -20.90 -20.23 20.01
CA ASN A 41 -20.72 -19.69 21.36
C ASN A 41 -19.33 -20.00 21.94
N TRP A 42 -18.28 -19.40 21.38
CA TRP A 42 -16.92 -19.53 21.93
C TRP A 42 -16.80 -18.78 23.26
N PRO A 43 -15.94 -19.24 24.17
CA PRO A 43 -15.58 -18.50 25.37
C PRO A 43 -15.01 -17.12 25.02
N ASP A 44 -15.34 -16.09 25.80
CA ASP A 44 -14.93 -14.72 25.50
C ASP A 44 -13.41 -14.52 25.50
N LEU A 45 -12.68 -15.30 26.28
CA LEU A 45 -11.21 -15.33 26.27
C LEU A 45 -10.64 -15.69 24.89
N VAL A 46 -11.30 -16.60 24.16
CA VAL A 46 -10.82 -17.01 22.84
C VAL A 46 -11.15 -15.95 21.80
N LYS A 47 -12.32 -15.32 21.88
CA LYS A 47 -12.67 -14.17 21.03
C LYS A 47 -11.67 -13.03 21.22
N LEU A 48 -11.33 -12.72 22.47
CA LEU A 48 -10.34 -11.69 22.81
C LEU A 48 -8.95 -12.05 22.27
N GLY A 49 -8.49 -13.28 22.50
CA GLY A 49 -7.20 -13.75 21.98
C GLY A 49 -7.11 -13.67 20.46
N LEU A 50 -8.20 -13.99 19.76
CA LEU A 50 -8.28 -13.89 18.31
C LEU A 50 -8.25 -12.44 17.81
N ILE A 51 -8.99 -11.53 18.45
CA ILE A 51 -8.96 -10.10 18.13
C ILE A 51 -7.53 -9.55 18.31
N VAL A 52 -6.89 -9.87 19.44
CA VAL A 52 -5.51 -9.44 19.72
C VAL A 52 -4.55 -10.00 18.68
N ALA A 53 -4.69 -11.27 18.27
CA ALA A 53 -3.84 -11.86 17.24
C ALA A 53 -4.00 -11.17 15.89
N VAL A 54 -5.25 -10.92 15.45
CA VAL A 54 -5.53 -10.20 14.19
C VAL A 54 -4.93 -8.79 14.22
N ILE A 55 -5.18 -8.03 15.28
CA ILE A 55 -4.63 -6.68 15.43
C ILE A 55 -3.10 -6.73 15.42
N GLY A 56 -2.49 -7.70 16.11
CA GLY A 56 -1.06 -7.92 16.14
C GLY A 56 -0.47 -8.19 14.75
N PHE A 57 -1.08 -9.08 13.96
CA PHE A 57 -0.63 -9.38 12.60
C PHE A 57 -0.78 -8.18 11.66
N VAL A 58 -1.90 -7.45 11.74
CA VAL A 58 -2.09 -6.23 10.95
C VAL A 58 -1.04 -5.19 11.30
N PHE A 59 -0.83 -4.93 12.60
CA PHE A 59 0.17 -3.96 13.06
C PHE A 59 1.58 -4.34 12.62
N PHE A 60 1.97 -5.61 12.81
CA PHE A 60 3.26 -6.13 12.36
C PHE A 60 3.45 -5.98 10.84
N ALA A 61 2.45 -6.34 10.04
CA ALA A 61 2.49 -6.22 8.59
C ALA A 61 2.62 -4.75 8.13
N LEU A 62 1.97 -3.81 8.83
CA LEU A 62 2.06 -2.37 8.57
C LEU A 62 3.43 -1.79 8.94
N CYS A 63 4.01 -2.18 10.09
CA CYS A 63 5.37 -1.79 10.46
C CYS A 63 6.40 -2.29 9.44
N LEU A 64 6.28 -3.54 9.01
CA LEU A 64 7.12 -4.08 7.93
C LEU A 64 6.90 -3.34 6.61
N SER A 65 5.65 -3.00 6.27
CA SER A 65 5.35 -2.23 5.06
C SER A 65 5.99 -0.84 5.11
N ALA A 66 5.90 -0.11 6.22
CA ALA A 66 6.56 1.17 6.40
C ALA A 66 8.08 1.06 6.24
N TYR A 67 8.69 0.04 6.84
CA TYR A 67 10.10 -0.23 6.66
C TYR A 67 10.46 -0.53 5.19
N VAL A 68 9.65 -1.31 4.49
CA VAL A 68 9.85 -1.62 3.07
C VAL A 68 9.72 -0.36 2.21
N VAL A 69 8.73 0.50 2.46
CA VAL A 69 8.57 1.77 1.75
C VAL A 69 9.80 2.65 1.92
N LEU A 70 10.38 2.69 3.11
CA LEU A 70 11.59 3.50 3.34
C LEU A 70 12.83 2.87 2.73
N ARG A 71 13.04 1.55 2.86
CA ARG A 71 14.29 0.88 2.44
C ARG A 71 14.30 0.50 0.96
N TYR A 72 13.16 0.12 0.41
CA TYR A 72 12.98 -0.42 -0.94
C TYR A 72 11.76 0.22 -1.66
N PRO A 73 11.71 1.56 -1.81
CA PRO A 73 10.53 2.25 -2.34
C PRO A 73 10.19 1.91 -3.80
N TYR A 74 11.14 1.37 -4.55
CA TYR A 74 11.06 1.05 -5.98
C TYR A 74 10.52 -0.36 -6.28
N LEU A 75 10.20 -1.18 -5.28
CA LEU A 75 9.75 -2.57 -5.48
C LEU A 75 8.50 -2.68 -6.36
N SER A 76 7.64 -1.67 -6.37
CA SER A 76 6.49 -1.61 -7.28
C SER A 76 6.85 -1.49 -8.77
N LEU A 77 8.05 -1.01 -9.09
CA LEU A 77 8.55 -0.90 -10.47
C LEU A 77 9.13 -2.22 -10.97
N VAL A 78 9.46 -3.15 -10.07
CA VAL A 78 10.01 -4.45 -10.41
C VAL A 78 8.85 -5.42 -10.64
N ASP A 79 8.71 -5.87 -11.88
CA ASP A 79 7.76 -6.94 -12.19
C ASP A 79 8.42 -8.30 -11.89
N THR A 80 7.67 -9.18 -11.23
CA THR A 80 8.12 -10.55 -10.95
C THR A 80 7.49 -11.52 -11.95
N ARG A 81 8.26 -12.54 -12.34
CA ARG A 81 7.82 -13.55 -13.32
C ARG A 81 6.54 -14.26 -12.87
N ASP A 82 6.47 -14.64 -11.60
CA ASP A 82 5.34 -15.38 -11.06
C ASP A 82 4.23 -14.46 -10.50
N GLY A 83 4.41 -13.14 -10.56
CA GLY A 83 3.59 -12.15 -9.87
C GLY A 83 3.74 -12.19 -8.34
N ASP A 84 3.59 -11.03 -7.69
CA ASP A 84 3.47 -10.93 -6.24
C ASP A 84 2.06 -11.31 -5.76
N VAL A 85 1.88 -11.48 -4.45
CA VAL A 85 0.60 -11.91 -3.87
C VAL A 85 -0.52 -10.94 -4.27
N PHE A 86 -0.22 -9.64 -4.31
CA PHE A 86 -1.17 -8.62 -4.75
C PHE A 86 -1.56 -8.76 -6.23
N LYS A 87 -0.61 -8.86 -7.16
CA LYS A 87 -0.88 -8.99 -8.60
C LYS A 87 -1.62 -10.28 -8.92
N ARG A 88 -1.37 -11.36 -8.18
CA ARG A 88 -2.12 -12.62 -8.32
C ARG A 88 -3.59 -12.46 -7.92
N GLN A 89 -3.89 -11.68 -6.88
CA GLN A 89 -5.26 -11.43 -6.42
C GLN A 89 -6.00 -10.40 -7.28
N PHE A 90 -5.30 -9.38 -7.81
CA PHE A 90 -5.89 -8.28 -8.57
C PHE A 90 -5.56 -8.31 -10.08
N LYS A 91 -5.54 -9.51 -10.68
CA LYS A 91 -5.19 -9.71 -12.12
C LYS A 91 -6.04 -8.88 -13.09
N SER A 92 -7.29 -8.57 -12.76
CA SER A 92 -8.19 -7.86 -13.68
C SER A 92 -8.13 -6.35 -13.49
N ARG A 93 -7.67 -5.64 -14.55
CA ARG A 93 -7.69 -4.17 -14.63
C ARG A 93 -9.11 -3.59 -14.47
N PHE A 94 -10.13 -4.34 -14.86
CA PHE A 94 -11.53 -3.96 -14.70
C PHE A 94 -11.96 -4.06 -13.23
N LEU A 95 -11.68 -5.18 -12.56
CA LEU A 95 -11.96 -5.31 -11.11
C LEU A 95 -11.22 -4.24 -10.30
N SER A 96 -9.96 -3.93 -10.66
CA SER A 96 -9.21 -2.88 -9.98
C SER A 96 -9.85 -1.50 -10.14
N ARG A 97 -10.38 -1.17 -11.33
CA ARG A 97 -11.12 0.08 -11.53
C ARG A 97 -12.43 0.11 -10.74
N VAL A 98 -13.24 -0.95 -10.84
CA VAL A 98 -14.52 -1.04 -10.14
C VAL A 98 -14.33 -0.95 -8.63
N THR A 99 -13.35 -1.66 -8.06
CA THR A 99 -13.05 -1.59 -6.62
C THR A 99 -12.56 -0.21 -6.18
N LYS A 100 -11.76 0.48 -6.99
CA LYS A 100 -11.35 1.86 -6.71
C LYS A 100 -12.54 2.83 -6.69
N PHE A 101 -13.42 2.76 -7.69
CA PHE A 101 -14.61 3.63 -7.76
C PHE A 101 -15.63 3.32 -6.67
N LEU A 102 -15.85 2.03 -6.37
CA LEU A 102 -16.72 1.61 -5.29
C LEU A 102 -16.17 2.06 -3.93
N GLY A 103 -14.87 1.91 -3.70
CA GLY A 103 -14.19 2.40 -2.50
C GLY A 103 -14.27 3.92 -2.36
N LEU A 104 -14.09 4.67 -3.46
CA LEU A 104 -14.27 6.11 -3.49
C LEU A 104 -15.71 6.51 -3.18
N GLY A 105 -16.70 5.78 -3.70
CA GLY A 105 -18.11 6.02 -3.41
C GLY A 105 -18.47 5.78 -1.94
N VAL A 106 -18.01 4.65 -1.36
CA VAL A 106 -18.26 4.32 0.06
C VAL A 106 -17.58 5.33 0.98
N VAL A 107 -16.31 5.66 0.75
CA VAL A 107 -15.60 6.63 1.59
C VAL A 107 -16.09 8.05 1.34
N GLY A 108 -16.53 8.39 0.12
CA GLY A 108 -17.18 9.66 -0.18
C GLY A 108 -18.51 9.83 0.54
N LEU A 109 -19.31 8.76 0.63
CA LEU A 109 -20.54 8.75 1.40
C LEU A 109 -20.27 8.88 2.90
N LEU A 110 -19.23 8.20 3.40
CA LEU A 110 -18.80 8.29 4.80
C LEU A 110 -18.26 9.69 5.13
N PHE A 111 -17.48 10.29 4.23
CA PHE A 111 -17.04 11.69 4.33
C PHE A 111 -18.23 12.64 4.37
N PHE A 112 -19.19 12.49 3.45
CA PHE A 112 -20.40 13.31 3.43
C PHE A 112 -21.18 13.17 4.73
N ALA A 113 -21.39 11.95 5.23
CA ALA A 113 -22.09 11.72 6.50
C ALA A 113 -21.38 12.39 7.69
N VAL A 114 -20.04 12.26 7.78
CA VAL A 114 -19.25 12.86 8.87
C VAL A 114 -19.25 14.39 8.79
N VAL A 115 -19.11 14.96 7.60
CA VAL A 115 -19.09 16.41 7.39
C VAL A 115 -20.48 17.01 7.62
N VAL A 116 -21.55 16.41 7.10
CA VAL A 116 -22.92 16.88 7.32
C VAL A 116 -23.30 16.78 8.80
N ALA A 117 -22.98 15.68 9.47
CA ALA A 117 -23.18 15.56 10.91
C ALA A 117 -22.41 16.66 11.67
N GLY A 118 -21.12 16.87 11.35
CA GLY A 118 -20.28 17.89 11.97
C GLY A 118 -20.72 19.34 11.71
N LEU A 119 -21.32 19.62 10.54
CA LEU A 119 -21.87 20.94 10.21
C LEU A 119 -23.23 21.19 10.86
N SER A 120 -24.07 20.16 10.97
CA SER A 120 -25.41 20.27 11.56
C SER A 120 -25.39 20.47 13.08
N ASP A 121 -24.45 19.82 13.75
CA ASP A 121 -24.37 19.79 15.22
C ASP A 121 -23.19 20.60 15.76
N GLY A 122 -22.28 21.06 14.90
CA GLY A 122 -20.98 21.58 15.29
C GLY A 122 -20.04 20.48 15.79
N ILE A 123 -18.73 20.76 15.81
CA ILE A 123 -17.73 19.87 16.41
C ILE A 123 -17.82 20.02 17.93
N LYS A 124 -18.43 19.04 18.59
CA LYS A 124 -18.68 19.07 20.05
C LYS A 124 -17.49 18.52 20.84
N ASN A 125 -16.75 17.57 20.27
CA ASN A 125 -15.67 16.84 20.95
C ASN A 125 -14.37 16.74 20.12
N PRO A 126 -13.19 16.66 20.77
CA PRO A 126 -11.91 16.54 20.07
C PRO A 126 -11.82 15.26 19.22
N GLY A 127 -12.47 14.17 19.64
CA GLY A 127 -12.53 12.93 18.85
C GLY A 127 -13.26 13.11 17.51
N GLN A 128 -14.29 13.96 17.46
CA GLN A 128 -15.00 14.27 16.21
C GLN A 128 -14.10 15.08 15.26
N ALA A 129 -13.32 16.03 15.78
CA ALA A 129 -12.33 16.76 15.00
C ALA A 129 -11.28 15.82 14.40
N VAL A 130 -10.68 14.93 15.21
CA VAL A 130 -9.69 13.95 14.73
C VAL A 130 -10.27 13.03 13.66
N LEU A 131 -11.47 12.49 13.88
CA LEU A 131 -12.16 11.65 12.91
C LEU A 131 -12.42 12.40 11.60
N THR A 132 -12.88 13.65 11.68
CA THR A 132 -13.16 14.48 10.50
C THR A 132 -11.89 14.71 9.69
N ILE A 133 -10.77 15.07 10.35
CA ILE A 133 -9.47 15.25 9.70
C ILE A 133 -9.03 13.93 9.04
N TYR A 134 -9.15 12.82 9.76
CA TYR A 134 -8.75 11.51 9.26
C TYR A 134 -9.53 11.11 8.00
N VAL A 135 -10.86 11.19 8.04
CA VAL A 135 -11.73 10.86 6.90
C VAL A 135 -11.50 11.82 5.73
N SER A 136 -11.26 13.11 6.00
CA SER A 136 -10.90 14.09 4.97
C SER A 136 -9.60 13.73 4.25
N LEU A 137 -8.55 13.39 5.02
CA LEU A 137 -7.26 12.97 4.46
C LEU A 137 -7.39 11.67 3.68
N LEU A 138 -8.17 10.70 4.18
CA LEU A 138 -8.44 9.44 3.50
C LEU A 138 -9.16 9.68 2.17
N PHE A 139 -10.17 10.54 2.16
CA PHE A 139 -10.91 10.90 0.95
C PHE A 139 -10.00 11.59 -0.07
N ALA A 140 -9.19 12.57 0.35
CA ALA A 140 -8.20 13.22 -0.51
C ALA A 140 -7.18 12.22 -1.08
N PHE A 141 -6.72 11.26 -0.26
CA PHE A 141 -5.82 10.20 -0.69
C PHE A 141 -6.48 9.28 -1.73
N LEU A 142 -7.76 8.94 -1.58
CA LEU A 142 -8.50 8.15 -2.57
C LEU A 142 -8.72 8.90 -3.88
N LEU A 143 -9.03 10.19 -3.83
CA LEU A 143 -9.08 11.05 -5.03
C LEU A 143 -7.72 11.04 -5.74
N PHE A 144 -6.63 11.18 -4.98
CA PHE A 144 -5.28 11.06 -5.53
C PHE A 144 -5.06 9.69 -6.18
N LEU A 145 -5.45 8.58 -5.54
CA LEU A 145 -5.32 7.23 -6.09
C LEU A 145 -6.15 6.99 -7.36
N CYS A 146 -7.31 7.62 -7.47
CA CYS A 146 -8.20 7.43 -8.62
C CYS A 146 -7.79 8.29 -9.82
N PHE A 147 -7.42 9.55 -9.59
CA PHE A 147 -7.25 10.54 -10.67
C PHE A 147 -5.79 10.85 -11.01
N ARG A 148 -4.84 10.71 -10.07
CA ARG A 148 -3.46 11.22 -10.24
C ARG A 148 -2.37 10.17 -10.06
N HIS A 149 -2.67 9.07 -9.36
CA HIS A 149 -1.70 8.03 -9.08
C HIS A 149 -1.31 7.24 -10.34
N SER A 150 -0.01 7.11 -10.54
CA SER A 150 0.61 6.18 -11.48
C SER A 150 1.80 5.51 -10.81
N ASP A 151 2.00 4.22 -11.07
CA ASP A 151 3.04 3.42 -10.43
C ASP A 151 4.45 3.99 -10.69
N GLN A 152 4.66 4.58 -11.88
CA GLN A 152 5.93 5.19 -12.26
C GLN A 152 6.22 6.51 -11.54
N ARG A 153 5.19 7.33 -11.29
CA ARG A 153 5.36 8.67 -10.70
C ARG A 153 5.39 8.63 -9.17
N TYR A 154 4.71 7.66 -8.57
CA TYR A 154 4.61 7.48 -7.12
C TYR A 154 4.93 6.04 -6.69
N PRO A 155 6.16 5.56 -6.96
CA PRO A 155 6.55 4.16 -6.72
C PRO A 155 6.43 3.75 -5.25
N ALA A 156 6.72 4.65 -4.31
CA ALA A 156 6.61 4.38 -2.89
C ALA A 156 5.15 4.08 -2.46
N VAL A 157 4.19 4.82 -3.02
CA VAL A 157 2.75 4.59 -2.76
C VAL A 157 2.31 3.25 -3.34
N SER A 158 2.75 2.93 -4.55
CA SER A 158 2.48 1.62 -5.15
C SER A 158 3.11 0.48 -4.35
N THR A 159 4.33 0.67 -3.83
CA THR A 159 5.01 -0.33 -3.00
C THR A 159 4.27 -0.54 -1.67
N PHE A 160 3.77 0.53 -1.06
CA PHE A 160 2.93 0.46 0.14
C PHE A 160 1.63 -0.30 -0.11
N ILE A 161 0.92 0.03 -1.19
CA ILE A 161 -0.35 -0.65 -1.54
C ILE A 161 -0.09 -2.13 -1.81
N ARG A 162 0.95 -2.48 -2.57
CA ARG A 162 1.26 -3.88 -2.88
C ARG A 162 1.71 -4.65 -1.63
N SER A 163 2.53 -4.06 -0.76
CA SER A 163 2.98 -4.73 0.47
C SER A 163 1.85 -4.96 1.47
N THR A 164 0.89 -4.03 1.55
CA THR A 164 -0.28 -4.11 2.43
C THR A 164 -1.50 -4.79 1.80
N LEU A 165 -1.34 -5.39 0.61
CA LEU A 165 -2.44 -5.98 -0.17
C LEU A 165 -3.65 -5.05 -0.38
N GLY A 166 -3.43 -3.73 -0.42
CA GLY A 166 -4.48 -2.71 -0.53
C GLY A 166 -5.18 -2.33 0.76
N LEU A 167 -5.08 -3.11 1.84
CA LEU A 167 -5.65 -2.75 3.14
C LEU A 167 -5.01 -1.50 3.74
N GLY A 168 -3.74 -1.25 3.43
CA GLY A 168 -3.03 -0.05 3.87
C GLY A 168 -3.69 1.24 3.41
N ILE A 169 -4.54 1.22 2.37
CA ILE A 169 -5.26 2.41 1.90
C ILE A 169 -6.11 3.02 3.01
N VAL A 170 -6.80 2.19 3.81
CA VAL A 170 -7.66 2.67 4.90
C VAL A 170 -6.84 3.39 5.98
N LEU A 171 -5.58 2.98 6.17
CA LEU A 171 -4.66 3.54 7.16
C LEU A 171 -3.69 4.57 6.56
N ALA A 172 -3.79 4.84 5.26
CA ALA A 172 -2.87 5.71 4.53
C ALA A 172 -2.70 7.10 5.15
N PRO A 173 -3.72 7.76 5.73
CA PRO A 173 -3.54 9.06 6.40
C PRO A 173 -2.43 9.06 7.44
N LEU A 174 -2.24 7.95 8.19
CA LEU A 174 -1.19 7.81 9.19
C LEU A 174 0.20 7.64 8.56
N PHE A 175 0.27 7.09 7.35
CA PHE A 175 1.51 6.80 6.64
C PHE A 175 1.92 7.89 5.65
N ILE A 176 1.15 8.99 5.50
CA ILE A 176 1.48 10.11 4.59
C ILE A 176 2.94 10.57 4.74
N PRO A 177 3.49 10.82 5.95
CA PRO A 177 4.88 11.25 6.08
C PRO A 177 5.88 10.22 5.54
N ILE A 178 5.63 8.94 5.79
CA ILE A 178 6.47 7.82 5.36
C ILE A 178 6.41 7.67 3.84
N LEU A 179 5.21 7.83 3.24
CA LEU A 179 5.01 7.78 1.80
C LEU A 179 5.75 8.92 1.09
N ILE A 180 5.71 10.13 1.64
CA ILE A 180 6.43 11.30 1.11
C ILE A 180 7.94 11.05 1.16
N LEU A 181 8.46 10.64 2.32
CA LEU A 181 9.89 10.36 2.50
C LEU A 181 10.37 9.21 1.59
N GLY A 182 9.60 8.13 1.50
CA GLY A 182 9.88 7.00 0.62
C GLY A 182 9.93 7.43 -0.85
N ASN A 183 8.99 8.26 -1.30
CA ASN A 183 8.95 8.73 -2.68
C ASN A 183 10.13 9.66 -3.01
N TRP A 184 10.46 10.58 -2.10
CA TRP A 184 11.61 11.46 -2.26
C TRP A 184 12.93 10.67 -2.35
N ARG A 185 13.12 9.69 -1.46
CA ARG A 185 14.27 8.79 -1.50
C ARG A 185 14.33 8.00 -2.81
N CYS A 186 13.19 7.51 -3.29
CA CYS A 186 13.11 6.76 -4.55
C CYS A 186 13.59 7.59 -5.74
N ASN A 187 13.10 8.82 -5.87
CA ASN A 187 13.51 9.71 -6.95
C ASN A 187 15.00 9.99 -6.90
N ARG A 188 15.55 10.24 -5.70
CA ARG A 188 17.00 10.43 -5.53
C ARG A 188 17.83 9.22 -5.97
N LEU A 189 17.34 8.00 -5.72
CA LEU A 189 18.02 6.76 -6.16
C LEU A 189 17.92 6.57 -7.68
N LEU A 190 16.74 6.81 -8.27
CA LEU A 190 16.53 6.74 -9.71
C LEU A 190 17.40 7.76 -10.45
N ASP A 191 17.46 9.00 -9.97
CA ASP A 191 18.29 10.06 -10.55
C ASP A 191 19.79 9.75 -10.45
N ALA A 192 20.21 9.04 -9.41
CA ALA A 192 21.60 8.60 -9.25
C ALA A 192 21.94 7.48 -10.24
N GLU A 193 21.03 6.54 -10.45
CA GLU A 193 21.24 5.43 -11.38
C GLU A 193 21.23 5.89 -12.84
N VAL A 194 20.32 6.81 -13.21
CA VAL A 194 20.30 7.42 -14.55
C VAL A 194 21.63 8.13 -14.85
N ARG A 195 22.17 8.88 -13.88
CA ARG A 195 23.48 9.54 -14.02
C ARG A 195 24.63 8.55 -14.17
N ARG A 196 24.63 7.45 -13.39
CA ARG A 196 25.62 6.39 -13.51
C ARG A 196 25.58 5.74 -14.90
N GLN A 197 24.39 5.43 -15.43
CA GLN A 197 24.25 4.85 -16.77
C GLN A 197 24.75 5.80 -17.87
N GLN A 198 24.46 7.10 -17.75
CA GLN A 198 25.00 8.11 -18.67
C GLN A 198 26.53 8.17 -18.63
N GLN A 199 27.14 8.07 -17.44
CA GLN A 199 28.60 8.04 -17.27
C GLN A 199 29.27 6.76 -17.81
N LEU A 200 28.57 5.62 -17.83
CA LEU A 200 29.10 4.38 -18.42
C LEU A 200 29.01 4.38 -19.95
N TRP A 201 28.04 5.11 -20.52
CA TRP A 201 27.85 5.21 -21.97
C TRP A 201 28.66 6.34 -22.63
N SER A 202 29.10 7.36 -21.89
CA SER A 202 29.90 8.48 -22.42
C SER A 202 31.36 8.16 -22.76
N PRO A 203 32.11 7.28 -22.05
CA PRO A 203 33.52 7.02 -22.39
C PRO A 203 33.72 6.07 -23.59
N ALA A 204 32.67 5.41 -24.08
CA ALA A 204 32.78 4.47 -25.21
C ALA A 204 32.65 5.15 -26.60
N PHE A 205 32.24 6.42 -26.66
CA PHE A 205 32.05 7.14 -27.93
C PHE A 205 33.22 8.06 -28.31
N GLU A 206 34.16 8.31 -27.40
CA GLU A 206 35.32 9.18 -27.64
C GLU A 206 36.60 8.41 -28.02
N SER A 207 36.65 7.08 -27.90
CA SER A 207 37.83 6.27 -28.27
C SER A 207 37.83 5.77 -29.72
N ASP A 208 36.70 5.85 -30.43
CA ASP A 208 36.56 5.39 -31.81
C ASP A 208 36.57 6.54 -32.84
N ALA A 209 36.83 7.78 -32.38
CA ALA A 209 36.85 8.99 -33.18
C ALA A 209 38.25 9.63 -33.34
N LEU A 210 39.32 8.90 -32.99
CA LEU A 210 40.72 9.29 -33.23
C LEU A 210 41.44 8.27 -34.11
#